data_AF-A0A961R5H9-F1
#
_entry.id   AF-A0A961R5H9-F1
#
_cell.length_a   1.000
_cell.length_b   1.000
_cell.length_c   1.000
_cell.angle_alpha   90.00
_cell.angle_beta   90.00
_cell.angle_gamma   90.00
#
_symmetry.space_group_name_H-M   'P 1'
#
loop_
_entity.id
_entity.type
_entity.pdbx_description
1 polymer ?
#
loop_
_entity_poly.entity_id
_entity_poly.type
_entity_poly.pdbx_seq_one_letter_code
_entity_poly.pdbx_strand_id
1 'polypeptide(L)'
;FLAGAEGADPGPKVRQLLCSDRRFIVYVGRVTRNKGALDLLRVLHGLQQKDVCLLIVGRANSANIRRVERLAAGYGLGERVILAGAVSHAALPQILNRAEAMLFPSVHPESLPKVVMEAMACSLPVVAYRLPAFRGLIDHGVEGLLAQPGNTAEITLYLDNLLADDAARRKMGEAARARIESSFDPERVAGLWGQVLSDIVREAREERSASEPVAAGPAALSYEPGAG
;
A
#
# COMPACT_ATOMS: atom_id res chain seq x y z
N PHE A 1 23.60 -1.63 4.20
CA PHE A 1 23.16 -2.62 3.20
C PHE A 1 23.33 -3.99 3.82
N LEU A 2 22.25 -4.61 4.29
CA LEU A 2 22.22 -6.04 4.60
C LEU A 2 20.93 -6.59 4.00
N ALA A 3 21.09 -7.79 3.44
CA ALA A 3 20.19 -8.59 2.61
C ALA A 3 18.69 -8.28 2.76
N GLY A 4 18.00 -8.19 1.63
CA GLY A 4 16.57 -8.47 1.63
C GLY A 4 16.37 -9.83 2.30
N ALA A 5 15.40 -9.94 3.20
CA ALA A 5 14.98 -11.24 3.70
C ALA A 5 14.58 -12.05 2.46
N GLU A 6 15.40 -13.02 2.07
CA GLU A 6 15.06 -13.98 1.03
C GLU A 6 14.29 -15.13 1.69
N GLY A 7 13.21 -15.57 1.04
CA GLY A 7 12.36 -16.66 1.54
C GLY A 7 11.12 -16.21 2.31
N ALA A 8 10.26 -17.18 2.63
CA ALA A 8 8.95 -16.96 3.25
C ALA A 8 9.00 -16.83 4.79
N ASP A 9 10.19 -16.83 5.39
CA ASP A 9 10.35 -16.68 6.84
C ASP A 9 10.11 -15.23 7.28
N PRO A 10 9.08 -14.95 8.11
CA PRO A 10 8.80 -13.59 8.58
C PRO A 10 9.66 -13.20 9.81
N GLY A 11 10.53 -14.09 10.28
CA GLY A 11 11.36 -13.92 11.47
C GLY A 11 10.66 -14.35 12.77
N PRO A 12 11.42 -14.50 13.87
CA PRO A 12 10.96 -15.19 15.08
C PRO A 12 9.79 -14.49 15.78
N LYS A 13 9.81 -13.16 15.89
CA LYS A 13 8.74 -12.38 16.53
C LYS A 13 7.41 -12.52 15.79
N VAL A 14 7.45 -12.46 14.47
CA VAL A 14 6.26 -12.58 13.63
C VAL A 14 5.75 -14.01 13.67
N ARG A 15 6.64 -15.00 13.54
CA ARG A 15 6.28 -16.42 13.64
C ARG A 15 5.58 -16.74 14.96
N GLN A 16 6.12 -16.26 16.07
CA GLN A 16 5.51 -16.44 17.40
C GLN A 16 4.10 -15.83 17.45
N LEU A 17 3.91 -14.63 16.90
CA LEU A 17 2.59 -13.99 16.84
C LEU A 17 1.61 -14.80 15.99
N LEU A 18 2.02 -15.26 14.80
CA LEU A 18 1.19 -16.04 13.87
C LEU A 18 0.78 -17.40 14.45
N CYS A 19 1.63 -18.02 15.28
CA CYS A 19 1.33 -19.27 15.98
C CYS A 19 0.54 -19.08 17.29
N SER A 20 0.18 -17.85 17.66
CA SER A 20 -0.59 -17.55 18.87
C SER A 20 -2.05 -17.23 18.54
N ASP A 21 -2.90 -17.31 19.57
CA ASP A 21 -4.31 -16.90 19.48
C ASP A 21 -4.50 -15.37 19.62
N ARG A 22 -3.41 -14.60 19.74
CA ARG A 22 -3.49 -13.14 19.91
C ARG A 22 -4.00 -12.50 18.62
N ARG A 23 -5.06 -11.69 18.77
CA ARG A 23 -5.56 -10.82 17.70
C ARG A 23 -4.59 -9.67 17.44
N PHE A 24 -4.40 -9.28 16.18
CA PHE A 24 -3.56 -8.13 15.86
C PHE A 24 -4.04 -7.35 14.65
N ILE A 25 -3.81 -6.04 14.70
CA ILE A 25 -3.85 -5.15 13.54
C ILE A 25 -2.43 -4.99 12.99
N VAL A 26 -2.32 -4.79 11.68
CA VAL A 26 -1.01 -4.70 11.01
C VAL A 26 -0.81 -3.34 10.34
N TYR A 27 0.40 -2.81 10.49
CA TYR A 27 0.91 -1.72 9.67
C TYR A 27 2.11 -2.23 8.87
N VAL A 28 2.17 -1.86 7.59
CA VAL A 28 3.29 -2.21 6.72
C VAL A 28 3.77 -0.95 6.01
N GLY A 29 5.02 -0.57 6.25
CA GLY A 29 5.62 0.62 5.67
C GLY A 29 6.84 1.14 6.41
N ARG A 30 7.44 2.21 5.89
CA ARG A 30 8.55 2.88 6.60
C ARG A 30 8.04 3.49 7.89
N VAL A 31 8.70 3.20 9.00
CA VAL A 31 8.34 3.76 10.31
C VAL A 31 8.92 5.17 10.40
N THR A 32 8.18 6.15 9.89
CA THR A 32 8.55 7.57 9.86
C THR A 32 7.35 8.44 10.23
N ARG A 33 7.60 9.71 10.58
CA ARG A 33 6.55 10.66 11.00
C ARG A 33 5.46 10.83 9.93
N ASN A 34 5.84 11.06 8.68
CA ASN A 34 4.90 11.25 7.56
C ASN A 34 4.11 9.99 7.20
N LYS A 35 4.57 8.81 7.64
CA LYS A 35 3.87 7.54 7.44
C LYS A 35 2.99 7.16 8.63
N GLY A 36 2.78 8.09 9.57
CA GLY A 36 1.85 7.92 10.69
C GLY A 36 2.38 7.09 11.85
N ALA A 37 3.69 6.90 11.98
CA ALA A 37 4.27 6.00 12.99
C ALA A 37 3.82 6.29 14.45
N LEU A 38 3.54 7.55 14.80
CA LEU A 38 3.05 7.90 16.13
C LEU A 38 1.53 7.72 16.25
N ASP A 39 0.80 7.87 15.15
CA ASP A 39 -0.65 7.71 15.11
C ASP A 39 -1.02 6.25 15.33
N LEU A 40 -0.19 5.31 14.84
CA LEU A 40 -0.30 3.89 15.16
C LEU A 40 -0.42 3.62 16.68
N LEU A 41 0.41 4.29 17.49
CA LEU A 41 0.43 4.12 18.93
C LEU A 41 -0.75 4.82 19.63
N ARG A 42 -1.12 6.01 19.16
CA ARG A 42 -2.31 6.73 19.65
C ARG A 42 -3.57 5.91 19.43
N VAL A 43 -3.69 5.32 18.24
CA VAL A 43 -4.81 4.46 17.87
C VAL A 43 -4.85 3.23 18.79
N LEU A 44 -3.74 2.50 18.92
CA LEU A 44 -3.65 1.31 19.77
C LEU A 44 -3.97 1.61 21.25
N HIS A 45 -3.55 2.77 21.75
CA HIS A 45 -3.86 3.21 23.11
C HIS A 45 -5.37 3.47 23.29
N GLY A 46 -6.00 4.08 22.29
CA GLY A 46 -7.42 4.40 22.29
C GLY A 46 -8.37 3.21 22.14
N LEU A 47 -7.93 2.10 21.53
CA LEU A 47 -8.78 0.91 21.31
C LEU A 47 -9.37 0.39 22.61
N GLN A 48 -10.65 0.05 22.61
CA GLN A 48 -11.32 -0.60 23.72
C GLN A 48 -10.87 -2.05 23.90
N GLN A 49 -10.56 -2.74 22.80
CA GLN A 49 -10.07 -4.12 22.79
C GLN A 49 -8.59 -4.17 23.24
N LYS A 50 -8.37 -4.36 24.56
CA LYS A 50 -7.02 -4.31 25.16
C LYS A 50 -6.16 -5.55 24.89
N ASP A 51 -6.77 -6.66 24.43
CA ASP A 51 -6.09 -7.89 24.03
C ASP A 51 -5.46 -7.81 22.62
N VAL A 52 -5.88 -6.83 21.82
CA VAL A 52 -5.37 -6.64 20.45
C VAL A 52 -3.97 -6.02 20.45
N CYS A 53 -3.11 -6.60 19.62
CA CYS A 53 -1.74 -6.12 19.36
C CYS A 53 -1.67 -5.29 18.08
N LEU A 54 -0.59 -4.52 17.97
CA LEU A 54 -0.16 -3.85 16.74
C LEU A 54 1.15 -4.47 16.26
N LEU A 55 1.11 -5.07 15.07
CA LEU A 55 2.29 -5.51 14.35
C LEU A 55 2.77 -4.42 13.40
N ILE A 56 3.99 -3.92 13.60
CA ILE A 56 4.63 -2.90 12.76
C ILE A 56 5.71 -3.56 11.91
N VAL A 57 5.44 -3.66 10.62
CA VAL A 57 6.33 -4.23 9.61
C VAL A 57 6.95 -3.10 8.79
N GLY A 58 8.28 -3.10 8.70
CA GLY A 58 9.04 -2.26 7.80
C GLY A 58 10.28 -1.64 8.42
N ARG A 59 11.01 -0.89 7.60
CA ARG A 59 12.30 -0.29 7.99
C ARG A 59 12.10 0.97 8.83
N ALA A 60 12.98 1.13 9.80
CA ALA A 60 13.07 2.30 10.67
C ALA A 60 14.54 2.58 10.97
N ASN A 61 14.90 3.86 11.13
CA ASN A 61 16.20 4.19 11.73
C ASN A 61 16.10 4.12 13.26
N SER A 62 17.24 4.08 13.95
CA SER A 62 17.27 3.94 15.42
C SER A 62 16.57 5.09 16.15
N ALA A 63 16.55 6.30 15.57
CA ALA A 63 15.85 7.44 16.15
C ALA A 63 14.33 7.25 16.13
N ASN A 64 13.77 6.72 15.05
CA ASN A 64 12.34 6.43 14.92
C ASN A 64 11.94 5.25 15.81
N ILE A 65 12.76 4.19 15.88
CA ILE A 65 12.54 3.06 16.81
C ILE A 65 12.44 3.58 18.25
N ARG A 66 13.44 4.34 18.72
CA ARG A 66 13.43 4.91 20.09
C ARG A 66 12.22 5.79 20.35
N ARG A 67 11.74 6.52 19.33
CA ARG A 67 10.56 7.38 19.47
C ARG A 67 9.28 6.56 19.63
N VAL A 68 9.14 5.48 18.87
CA VAL A 68 8.02 4.53 19.00
C VAL A 68 8.07 3.85 20.37
N GLU A 69 9.23 3.31 20.77
CA GLU A 69 9.40 2.64 22.06
C GLU A 69 9.08 3.57 23.24
N ARG A 70 9.59 4.80 23.22
CA ARG A 70 9.32 5.79 24.28
C ARG A 70 7.84 6.14 24.39
N LEU A 71 7.17 6.35 23.24
CA LEU A 71 5.75 6.68 23.24
C LEU A 71 4.90 5.47 23.67
N ALA A 72 5.27 4.26 23.23
CA ALA A 72 4.62 3.03 23.66
C ALA A 72 4.76 2.82 25.17
N ALA A 73 5.94 3.07 25.75
CA ALA A 73 6.15 3.03 27.19
C ALA A 73 5.31 4.08 27.93
N GLY A 74 5.26 5.32 27.42
CA GLY A 74 4.43 6.40 28.00
C GLY A 74 2.93 6.08 27.99
N TYR A 75 2.46 5.28 27.03
CA TYR A 75 1.08 4.80 26.97
C TYR A 75 0.84 3.46 27.68
N GLY A 76 1.86 2.85 28.28
CA GLY A 76 1.75 1.52 28.89
C GLY A 76 1.42 0.42 27.88
N LEU A 77 1.82 0.58 26.61
CA LEU A 77 1.49 -0.36 25.53
C LEU A 77 2.36 -1.62 25.49
N GLY A 78 3.44 -1.67 26.27
CA GLY A 78 4.25 -2.86 26.55
C GLY A 78 4.37 -3.85 25.40
N GLU A 79 3.91 -5.09 25.65
CA GLU A 79 3.94 -6.21 24.71
C GLU A 79 2.86 -6.16 23.61
N ARG A 80 2.03 -5.11 23.56
CA ARG A 80 1.03 -4.92 22.50
C ARG A 80 1.65 -4.33 21.24
N VAL A 81 2.87 -3.76 21.31
CA VAL A 81 3.55 -3.19 20.14
C VAL A 81 4.67 -4.13 19.69
N ILE A 82 4.53 -4.71 18.51
CA ILE A 82 5.48 -5.67 17.95
C ILE A 82 6.20 -5.02 16.77
N LEU A 83 7.43 -4.58 16.99
CA LEU A 83 8.33 -4.10 15.93
C LEU A 83 9.00 -5.29 15.25
N ALA A 84 8.51 -5.66 14.07
CA ALA A 84 9.03 -6.79 13.28
C ALA A 84 10.29 -6.44 12.49
N GLY A 85 10.49 -5.16 12.17
CA GLY A 85 11.49 -4.76 11.18
C GLY A 85 11.00 -5.09 9.76
N ALA A 86 11.92 -5.14 8.79
CA ALA A 86 11.57 -5.49 7.42
C ALA A 86 11.34 -7.00 7.28
N VAL A 87 10.25 -7.38 6.62
CA VAL A 87 9.97 -8.76 6.20
C VAL A 87 10.06 -8.87 4.69
N SER A 88 10.25 -10.09 4.18
CA SER A 88 10.23 -10.34 2.75
C SER A 88 8.83 -10.16 2.17
N HIS A 89 8.74 -9.87 0.88
CA HIS A 89 7.44 -9.82 0.20
C HIS A 89 6.76 -11.21 0.17
N ALA A 90 7.54 -12.28 0.04
CA ALA A 90 7.03 -13.66 0.09
C ALA A 90 6.44 -14.03 1.46
N ALA A 91 6.93 -13.42 2.54
CA ALA A 91 6.44 -13.64 3.90
C ALA A 91 5.27 -12.73 4.26
N LEU A 92 4.88 -11.77 3.42
CA LEU A 92 3.83 -10.80 3.75
C LEU A 92 2.41 -11.39 3.69
N PRO A 93 2.03 -12.24 2.71
CA PRO A 93 0.67 -12.79 2.63
C PRO A 93 0.22 -13.53 3.89
N GLN A 94 1.07 -14.33 4.54
CA GLN A 94 0.72 -15.02 5.79
C GLN A 94 0.43 -14.05 6.95
N ILE A 95 1.04 -12.85 6.93
CA ILE A 95 0.78 -11.81 7.92
C ILE A 95 -0.57 -11.15 7.63
N LEU A 96 -0.79 -10.76 6.37
CA LEU A 96 -2.00 -10.07 5.95
C LEU A 96 -3.24 -10.96 6.12
N ASN A 97 -3.16 -12.24 5.75
CA ASN A 97 -4.24 -13.20 5.90
C ASN A 97 -4.62 -13.51 7.37
N ARG A 98 -3.71 -13.26 8.33
CA ARG A 98 -3.94 -13.55 9.75
C ARG A 98 -4.36 -12.31 10.57
N ALA A 99 -4.05 -11.12 10.08
CA ALA A 99 -4.40 -9.86 10.72
C ALA A 99 -5.91 -9.63 10.73
N GLU A 100 -6.40 -8.86 11.69
CA GLU A 100 -7.83 -8.48 11.76
C GLU A 100 -8.13 -7.30 10.83
N ALA A 101 -7.23 -6.32 10.78
CA ALA A 101 -7.34 -5.17 9.90
C ALA A 101 -5.95 -4.59 9.58
N MET A 102 -5.85 -3.92 8.43
CA MET A 102 -4.71 -3.07 8.13
C MET A 102 -4.96 -1.66 8.65
N LEU A 103 -4.02 -1.13 9.42
CA LEU A 103 -4.01 0.27 9.83
C LEU A 103 -2.98 1.05 9.01
N PHE A 104 -3.43 2.02 8.21
CA PHE A 104 -2.57 2.82 7.34
C PHE A 104 -2.77 4.34 7.54
N PRO A 105 -2.23 4.92 8.63
CA PRO A 105 -2.38 6.34 8.96
C PRO A 105 -1.31 7.20 8.26
N SER A 106 -0.93 6.84 7.03
CA SER A 106 0.01 7.65 6.23
C SER A 106 -0.64 8.99 5.91
N VAL A 107 0.14 10.06 6.03
CA VAL A 107 -0.19 11.38 5.46
C VAL A 107 0.74 11.74 4.31
N HIS A 108 1.63 10.81 3.94
CA HIS A 108 2.54 10.99 2.83
C HIS A 108 1.76 10.82 1.52
N PRO A 109 1.97 11.70 0.52
CA PRO A 109 1.46 11.46 -0.81
C PRO A 109 1.91 10.08 -1.32
N GLU A 110 0.96 9.28 -1.78
CA GLU A 110 1.22 8.00 -2.45
C GLU A 110 0.79 8.14 -3.91
N SER A 111 1.53 7.53 -4.83
CA SER A 111 1.09 7.40 -6.23
C SER A 111 0.16 6.20 -6.39
N LEU A 112 0.57 5.05 -5.85
CA LEU A 112 -0.22 3.84 -5.76
C LEU A 112 0.17 3.09 -4.48
N PRO A 113 -0.72 2.96 -3.49
CA PRO A 113 -0.40 2.32 -2.22
C PRO A 113 -0.41 0.79 -2.39
N LYS A 114 0.66 0.23 -2.99
CA LYS A 114 0.78 -1.21 -3.29
C LYS A 114 0.43 -2.12 -2.12
N VAL A 115 0.94 -1.79 -0.94
CA VAL A 115 0.71 -2.61 0.26
C VAL A 115 -0.73 -2.58 0.76
N VAL A 116 -1.47 -1.51 0.46
CA VAL A 116 -2.91 -1.45 0.71
C VAL A 116 -3.64 -2.37 -0.26
N MET A 117 -3.25 -2.39 -1.54
CA MET A 117 -3.82 -3.33 -2.50
C MET A 117 -3.51 -4.79 -2.15
N GLU A 118 -2.29 -5.08 -1.67
CA GLU A 118 -1.91 -6.41 -1.19
C GLU A 118 -2.77 -6.84 0.01
N ALA A 119 -3.03 -5.95 0.96
CA ALA A 119 -3.95 -6.21 2.07
C ALA A 119 -5.38 -6.49 1.57
N MET A 120 -5.90 -5.64 0.69
CA MET A 120 -7.22 -5.81 0.09
C MET A 120 -7.33 -7.16 -0.66
N ALA A 121 -6.30 -7.56 -1.41
CA ALA A 121 -6.24 -8.85 -2.09
C ALA A 121 -6.27 -10.05 -1.12
N CYS A 122 -5.73 -9.89 0.09
CA CYS A 122 -5.80 -10.85 1.18
C CYS A 122 -7.11 -10.82 1.97
N SER A 123 -8.16 -10.17 1.45
CA SER A 123 -9.43 -9.95 2.15
C SER A 123 -9.28 -9.23 3.50
N LEU A 124 -8.26 -8.40 3.66
CA LEU A 124 -8.01 -7.66 4.88
C LEU A 124 -8.63 -6.25 4.78
N PRO A 125 -9.62 -5.90 5.61
CA PRO A 125 -10.20 -4.56 5.60
C PRO A 125 -9.14 -3.51 5.98
N VAL A 126 -9.20 -2.37 5.30
CA VAL A 126 -8.23 -1.29 5.45
C VAL A 126 -8.86 -0.12 6.20
N VAL A 127 -8.23 0.31 7.28
CA VAL A 127 -8.54 1.57 7.98
C VAL A 127 -7.39 2.54 7.77
N ALA A 128 -7.67 3.66 7.11
CA ALA A 128 -6.65 4.61 6.68
C ALA A 128 -7.10 6.06 6.80
N TYR A 129 -6.17 7.01 6.65
CA TYR A 129 -6.56 8.40 6.39
C TYR A 129 -7.03 8.59 4.95
N ARG A 130 -7.96 9.50 4.74
CA ARG A 130 -8.49 9.86 3.42
C ARG A 130 -7.43 10.64 2.63
N LEU A 131 -6.67 9.92 1.80
CA LEU A 131 -5.69 10.48 0.88
C LEU A 131 -6.23 10.47 -0.56
N PRO A 132 -5.76 11.39 -1.43
CA PRO A 132 -6.10 11.37 -2.86
C PRO A 132 -5.81 10.02 -3.53
N ALA A 133 -4.76 9.32 -3.10
CA ALA A 133 -4.36 8.01 -3.60
C ALA A 133 -5.38 6.89 -3.39
N PHE A 134 -6.37 7.08 -2.50
CA PHE A 134 -7.44 6.11 -2.28
C PHE A 134 -8.66 6.35 -3.16
N ARG A 135 -8.71 7.47 -3.88
CA ARG A 135 -9.79 7.75 -4.84
C ARG A 135 -9.81 6.66 -5.91
N GLY A 136 -10.96 6.01 -6.08
CA GLY A 136 -11.12 4.91 -7.03
C GLY A 136 -10.45 3.59 -6.60
N LEU A 137 -9.82 3.53 -5.42
CA LEU A 137 -9.34 2.28 -4.83
C LEU A 137 -10.24 1.82 -3.69
N ILE A 138 -10.62 2.72 -2.76
CA ILE A 138 -11.45 2.41 -1.60
C ILE A 138 -12.66 3.35 -1.59
N ASP A 139 -13.86 2.76 -1.62
CA ASP A 139 -15.09 3.46 -1.30
C ASP A 139 -15.36 3.30 0.21
N HIS A 140 -15.50 4.45 0.88
CA HIS A 140 -15.62 4.48 2.34
C HIS A 140 -16.87 3.72 2.81
N GLY A 141 -16.67 2.76 3.72
CA GLY A 141 -17.73 1.90 4.25
C GLY A 141 -17.97 0.63 3.45
N VAL A 142 -17.30 0.45 2.30
CA VAL A 142 -17.45 -0.71 1.42
C VAL A 142 -16.22 -1.61 1.51
N GLU A 143 -15.07 -1.20 0.97
CA GLU A 143 -13.81 -1.96 1.02
C GLU A 143 -12.92 -1.56 2.21
N GLY A 144 -13.21 -0.42 2.83
CA GLY A 144 -12.39 0.12 3.90
C GLY A 144 -12.98 1.37 4.55
N LEU A 145 -12.34 1.83 5.62
CA LEU A 145 -12.77 2.98 6.40
C LEU A 145 -11.73 4.10 6.30
N LEU A 146 -12.18 5.29 5.91
CA LEU A 146 -11.32 6.42 5.55
C LEU A 146 -11.63 7.61 6.45
N ALA A 147 -10.77 7.82 7.45
CA ALA A 147 -10.85 8.92 8.41
C ALA A 147 -10.19 10.21 7.89
N GLN A 148 -10.48 11.35 8.49
CA GLN A 148 -9.75 12.59 8.16
C GLN A 148 -8.28 12.51 8.61
N PRO A 149 -7.31 13.03 7.83
CA PRO A 149 -5.91 13.05 8.23
C PRO A 149 -5.69 13.67 9.61
N GLY A 150 -5.00 12.93 10.48
CA GLY A 150 -4.72 13.33 11.88
C GLY A 150 -5.84 13.00 12.88
N ASN A 151 -7.00 12.52 12.42
CA ASN A 151 -8.11 12.13 13.29
C ASN A 151 -7.93 10.69 13.80
N THR A 152 -7.03 10.50 14.75
CA THR A 152 -6.78 9.18 15.34
C THR A 152 -7.99 8.63 16.09
N ALA A 153 -8.84 9.49 16.66
CA ALA A 153 -10.05 9.07 17.37
C ALA A 153 -11.07 8.39 16.43
N GLU A 154 -11.23 8.94 15.22
CA GLU A 154 -12.08 8.35 14.19
C GLU A 154 -11.53 7.00 13.69
N ILE A 155 -10.21 6.90 13.45
CA ILE A 155 -9.57 5.61 13.14
C ILE A 155 -9.80 4.59 14.27
N THR A 156 -9.63 5.00 15.53
CA THR A 156 -9.86 4.13 16.69
C THR A 156 -11.30 3.63 16.72
N LEU A 157 -12.29 4.50 16.52
CA LEU A 157 -13.70 4.11 16.46
C LEU A 157 -13.97 3.08 15.35
N TYR A 158 -13.43 3.32 14.16
CA TYR A 158 -13.56 2.39 13.03
C TYR A 158 -12.97 1.01 13.33
N LEU A 159 -11.78 0.97 13.93
CA LEU A 159 -11.16 -0.29 14.34
C LEU A 159 -11.92 -0.99 15.46
N ASP A 160 -12.38 -0.27 16.48
CA ASP A 160 -13.18 -0.87 17.57
C ASP A 160 -14.46 -1.52 17.04
N ASN A 161 -15.16 -0.86 16.10
CA ASN A 161 -16.35 -1.42 15.46
C ASN A 161 -16.03 -2.69 14.65
N LEU A 162 -14.95 -2.68 13.84
CA LEU A 162 -14.53 -3.85 13.07
C LEU A 162 -14.06 -5.02 13.95
N LEU A 163 -13.40 -4.72 15.07
CA LEU A 163 -12.92 -5.73 16.02
C LEU A 163 -14.03 -6.30 16.89
N ALA A 164 -15.18 -5.62 16.98
CA ALA A 164 -16.37 -6.08 17.69
C ALA A 164 -17.35 -6.87 16.81
N ASP A 165 -17.30 -6.70 15.48
CA ASP A 165 -18.18 -7.37 14.53
C ASP A 165 -17.39 -8.15 13.46
N ASP A 166 -17.20 -9.45 13.71
CA ASP A 166 -16.54 -10.37 12.80
C ASP A 166 -17.23 -10.47 11.43
N ALA A 167 -18.56 -10.40 11.37
CA ALA A 167 -19.31 -10.55 10.14
C ALA A 167 -19.14 -9.31 9.25
N ALA A 168 -19.27 -8.10 9.84
CA ALA A 168 -19.00 -6.85 9.14
C ALA A 168 -17.55 -6.77 8.64
N ARG A 169 -16.59 -7.20 9.48
CA ARG A 169 -15.16 -7.23 9.13
C ARG A 169 -14.89 -8.13 7.92
N ARG A 170 -15.43 -9.36 7.94
CA ARG A 170 -15.27 -10.33 6.82
C ARG A 170 -15.92 -9.80 5.54
N LYS A 171 -17.14 -9.27 5.62
CA LYS A 171 -17.84 -8.70 4.47
C LYS A 171 -17.05 -7.55 3.83
N MET A 172 -16.49 -6.66 4.63
CA MET A 172 -15.65 -5.56 4.14
C MET A 172 -14.36 -6.07 3.49
N GLY A 173 -13.73 -7.09 4.09
CA GLY A 173 -12.57 -7.76 3.52
C GLY A 173 -12.86 -8.43 2.17
N GLU A 174 -13.97 -9.16 2.06
CA GLU A 174 -14.42 -9.78 0.81
C GLU A 174 -14.70 -8.74 -0.29
N ALA A 175 -15.35 -7.62 0.06
CA ALA A 175 -15.53 -6.50 -0.86
C ALA A 175 -14.20 -5.92 -1.33
N ALA A 176 -13.24 -5.75 -0.40
CA ALA A 176 -11.89 -5.29 -0.72
C ALA A 176 -11.17 -6.21 -1.72
N ARG A 177 -11.27 -7.53 -1.53
CA ARG A 177 -10.69 -8.50 -2.45
C ARG A 177 -11.35 -8.45 -3.82
N ALA A 178 -12.68 -8.45 -3.87
CA ALA A 178 -13.44 -8.36 -5.11
C ALA A 178 -13.10 -7.08 -5.90
N ARG A 179 -12.84 -5.97 -5.20
CA ARG A 179 -12.38 -4.72 -5.82
C ARG A 179 -11.04 -4.88 -6.53
N ILE A 180 -10.07 -5.53 -5.88
CA ILE A 180 -8.75 -5.78 -6.48
C ILE A 180 -8.87 -6.72 -7.69
N GLU A 181 -9.57 -7.84 -7.53
CA GLU A 181 -9.73 -8.84 -8.61
C GLU A 181 -10.47 -8.26 -9.83
N SER A 182 -11.45 -7.39 -9.64
CA SER A 182 -12.23 -6.81 -10.77
C SER A 182 -11.53 -5.66 -11.48
N SER A 183 -10.75 -4.83 -10.75
CA SER A 183 -10.28 -3.53 -11.25
C SER A 183 -8.77 -3.44 -11.41
N PHE A 184 -8.00 -4.30 -10.74
CA PHE A 184 -6.55 -4.21 -10.66
C PHE A 184 -5.83 -5.54 -10.95
N ASP A 185 -6.55 -6.48 -11.57
CA ASP A 185 -5.94 -7.70 -12.09
C ASP A 185 -4.80 -7.36 -13.09
N PRO A 186 -3.58 -7.93 -12.91
CA PRO A 186 -2.44 -7.59 -13.75
C PRO A 186 -2.66 -7.83 -15.24
N GLU A 187 -3.37 -8.91 -15.61
CA GLU A 187 -3.64 -9.24 -17.02
C GLU A 187 -4.61 -8.22 -17.62
N ARG A 188 -5.66 -7.87 -16.87
CA ARG A 188 -6.60 -6.82 -17.26
C ARG A 188 -5.92 -5.47 -17.46
N VAL A 189 -5.08 -5.07 -16.49
CA VAL A 189 -4.35 -3.79 -16.55
C VAL A 189 -3.38 -3.79 -17.75
N ALA A 190 -2.65 -4.88 -17.97
CA ALA A 190 -1.78 -5.02 -19.14
C ALA A 190 -2.55 -4.92 -20.46
N GLY A 191 -3.75 -5.52 -20.54
CA GLY A 191 -4.63 -5.42 -21.70
C GLY A 191 -5.07 -3.98 -22.00
N LEU A 192 -5.48 -3.22 -20.98
CA LEU A 192 -5.87 -1.80 -21.14
C LEU A 192 -4.70 -0.94 -21.62
N TRP A 193 -3.49 -1.15 -21.06
CA TRP A 193 -2.28 -0.47 -21.53
C TRP A 193 -1.96 -0.81 -22.98
N GLY A 194 -2.11 -2.09 -23.36
CA GLY A 194 -1.94 -2.53 -24.75
C GLY A 194 -2.91 -1.83 -25.70
N GLN A 195 -4.17 -1.62 -25.30
CA GLN A 195 -5.15 -0.89 -26.09
C GLN A 195 -4.76 0.57 -26.29
N VAL A 196 -4.47 1.30 -25.21
CA VAL A 196 -4.07 2.72 -25.27
C VAL A 196 -2.83 2.93 -26.14
N LEU A 197 -1.81 2.09 -25.95
CA LEU A 197 -0.59 2.18 -26.76
C LEU A 197 -0.88 1.87 -28.24
N SER A 198 -1.77 0.91 -28.51
CA SER A 198 -2.17 0.58 -29.88
C SER A 198 -2.95 1.72 -30.54
N ASP A 199 -3.83 2.39 -29.79
CA ASP A 199 -4.60 3.53 -30.27
C ASP A 199 -3.67 4.72 -30.58
N ILE A 200 -2.74 5.06 -29.68
CA ILE A 200 -1.74 6.13 -29.92
C ILE A 200 -0.90 5.83 -31.17
N VAL A 201 -0.47 4.58 -31.34
CA VAL A 201 0.31 4.17 -32.52
C VAL A 201 -0.54 4.25 -33.79
N ARG A 202 -1.83 3.90 -33.72
CA ARG A 202 -2.75 4.02 -34.86
C ARG A 202 -2.95 5.48 -35.24
N GLU A 203 -3.28 6.35 -34.29
CA GLU A 203 -3.48 7.78 -34.50
C GLU A 203 -2.23 8.43 -35.12
N ALA A 204 -1.05 8.14 -34.56
CA ALA A 204 0.21 8.66 -35.11
C ALA A 204 0.50 8.17 -36.54
N ARG A 205 0.07 6.96 -36.91
CA ARG A 205 0.19 6.44 -38.29
C ARG A 205 -0.80 7.10 -39.24
N GLU A 206 -2.02 7.32 -38.80
CA GLU A 206 -3.07 7.99 -39.57
C GLU A 206 -2.68 9.45 -39.85
N GLU A 207 -2.20 10.19 -38.85
CA GLU A 207 -1.68 11.56 -39.00
C GLU A 207 -0.49 11.62 -39.96
N ARG A 208 0.44 10.67 -39.86
CA ARG A 208 1.62 10.60 -40.73
C ARG A 208 1.29 10.18 -42.15
N SER A 209 0.22 9.41 -42.35
CA SER A 209 -0.30 9.05 -43.67
C SER A 209 -1.16 10.15 -44.29
N ALA A 210 -1.77 11.02 -43.47
CA ALA A 210 -2.55 12.18 -43.91
C ALA A 210 -1.67 13.40 -44.24
N SER A 211 -0.45 13.46 -43.71
CA SER A 211 0.61 14.35 -44.17
C SER A 211 1.20 13.83 -45.49
N GLU A 212 0.98 14.52 -46.61
CA GLU A 212 1.66 14.23 -47.90
C GLU A 212 3.19 14.10 -47.74
N PRO A 213 3.88 13.33 -48.61
CA PRO A 213 5.33 13.28 -48.60
C PRO A 213 5.88 14.66 -48.92
N VAL A 214 6.70 15.21 -48.02
CA VAL A 214 7.52 16.39 -48.31
C VAL A 214 8.29 16.11 -49.60
N ALA A 215 7.99 16.88 -50.66
CA ALA A 215 8.61 16.74 -51.96
C ALA A 215 10.13 16.69 -51.82
N ALA A 216 10.77 15.76 -52.53
CA ALA A 216 12.21 15.66 -52.61
C ALA A 216 12.80 17.03 -52.95
N GLY A 217 13.63 17.56 -52.04
CA GLY A 217 14.34 18.83 -52.24
C GLY A 217 15.16 18.81 -53.54
N PRO A 218 15.41 19.98 -54.16
CA PRO A 218 15.97 20.06 -55.49
C PRO A 218 17.32 19.34 -55.58
N ALA A 219 17.53 18.69 -56.72
CA ALA A 219 18.70 17.87 -57.04
C ALA A 219 20.02 18.60 -56.71
N ALA A 220 20.91 17.88 -56.02
CA ALA A 220 22.24 18.36 -55.68
C ALA A 220 22.99 18.81 -56.95
N LEU A 221 23.42 20.07 -56.95
CA LEU A 221 24.30 20.63 -57.97
C LEU A 221 25.60 19.81 -58.03
N SER A 222 25.91 19.30 -59.22
CA SER A 222 27.16 18.61 -59.54
C SER A 222 28.35 19.56 -59.36
N TYR A 223 29.27 19.19 -58.46
CA TYR A 223 30.56 19.84 -58.29
C TYR A 223 31.56 19.22 -59.28
N GLU A 224 32.06 20.01 -60.23
CA GLU A 224 33.23 19.65 -61.02
C GLU A 224 34.51 20.14 -60.34
N PRO A 225 35.56 19.31 -60.25
CA PRO A 225 36.84 19.73 -59.68
C PRO A 225 37.63 20.53 -60.73
N GLY A 226 37.85 21.81 -60.45
CA GLY A 226 38.73 22.66 -61.24
C GLY A 226 40.19 22.20 -61.12
N ALA A 227 40.80 21.93 -62.28
CA ALA A 227 42.24 21.76 -62.44
C ALA A 227 42.95 23.11 -62.32
N GLY A 228 44.10 23.12 -61.64
CA GLY A 228 45.00 24.27 -61.51
C GLY A 228 46.10 24.02 -60.49
#